data_AF-B7K5P1-F1
#
_entry.id   AF-B7K5P1-F1
#
_cell.length_a   1.000
_cell.length_b   1.000
_cell.length_c   1.000
_cell.angle_alpha   90.00
_cell.angle_beta   90.00
_cell.angle_gamma   90.00
#
_symmetry.space_group_name_H-M   'P 1'
#
loop_
_entity.id
_entity.type
_entity.pdbx_description
1 polymer ?
#
loop_
_entity_poly.entity_id
_entity_poly.type
_entity_poly.pdbx_seq_one_letter_code
_entity_poly.pdbx_strand_id
1 'polypeptide(L)'
;MTQTTNTLELDIQYSDGSELIPAEVAARQKREGSEPPNKPVPQVHQADAPKTPKTTTGYTVDQEGLVNNYPVTPKITGAKYPTPDEKFAYLILGGLATTFVGALILIAFSVS
;
A
#
# COMPACT_ATOMS: atom_id res chain seq x y z
N MET A 1 38.05 47.18 -37.19
CA MET A 1 37.77 46.47 -35.91
C MET A 1 36.26 46.43 -35.74
N THR A 2 35.63 45.34 -36.15
CA THR A 2 34.18 45.15 -36.10
C THR A 2 33.88 44.15 -34.99
N GLN A 3 33.24 44.62 -33.92
CA GLN A 3 32.83 43.76 -32.82
C GLN A 3 31.57 43.01 -33.22
N THR A 4 31.65 41.68 -33.30
CA THR A 4 30.50 40.81 -33.50
C THR A 4 29.81 40.64 -32.15
N THR A 5 28.67 41.29 -31.99
CA THR A 5 27.75 41.12 -30.86
C THR A 5 27.16 39.71 -30.91
N ASN A 6 27.64 38.81 -30.06
CA ASN A 6 27.00 37.53 -29.79
C ASN A 6 25.75 37.79 -28.94
N THR A 7 24.59 37.86 -29.60
CA THR A 7 23.28 37.77 -28.95
C THR A 7 23.09 36.35 -28.45
N LEU A 8 23.22 36.15 -27.14
CA LEU A 8 22.77 34.94 -26.46
C LEU A 8 21.25 34.87 -26.58
N GLU A 9 20.74 34.07 -27.51
CA GLU A 9 19.35 33.63 -27.47
C GLU A 9 19.13 32.90 -26.14
N LEU A 10 18.40 33.54 -25.22
CA LEU A 10 17.85 32.87 -24.05
C LEU A 10 16.79 31.91 -24.56
N ASP A 11 17.19 30.67 -24.83
CA ASP A 11 16.27 29.55 -24.98
C ASP A 11 15.46 29.45 -23.70
N ILE A 12 14.20 29.89 -23.77
CA ILE A 12 13.29 29.89 -22.62
C ILE A 12 12.87 28.43 -22.44
N GLN A 13 13.75 27.64 -21.83
CA GLN A 13 13.51 26.26 -21.46
C GLN A 13 12.37 26.25 -20.44
N TYR A 14 11.15 26.01 -20.93
CA TYR A 14 10.02 25.71 -20.07
C TYR A 14 10.33 24.41 -19.35
N SER A 15 10.41 24.48 -18.02
CA SER A 15 10.67 23.29 -17.21
C SER A 15 9.43 22.39 -17.27
N ASP A 16 9.66 21.12 -17.59
CA ASP A 16 8.64 20.10 -17.78
C ASP A 16 8.32 19.37 -16.47
N GLY A 17 8.98 19.78 -15.37
CA GLY A 17 8.85 19.18 -14.04
C GLY A 17 9.77 17.97 -13.84
N SER A 18 10.53 17.55 -14.86
CA SER A 18 11.47 16.43 -14.77
C SER A 18 12.63 16.75 -13.81
N GLU A 19 13.02 18.02 -13.70
CA GLU A 19 14.02 18.50 -12.74
C GLU A 19 13.59 18.41 -11.27
N LEU A 20 12.30 18.21 -11.00
CA LEU A 20 11.78 18.01 -9.64
C LEU A 20 11.94 16.57 -9.16
N ILE A 21 12.25 15.64 -10.06
CA ILE A 21 12.48 14.25 -9.71
C ILE A 21 13.88 14.15 -9.09
N PRO A 22 14.01 13.72 -7.82
CA PRO A 22 15.33 13.55 -7.21
C PRO A 22 16.19 12.60 -8.03
N ALA A 23 17.50 12.87 -8.10
CA ALA A 23 18.45 12.06 -8.87
C ALA A 23 18.38 10.56 -8.51
N GLU A 24 18.14 10.24 -7.24
CA GLU A 24 17.93 8.86 -6.76
C GLU A 24 16.70 8.20 -7.39
N VAL A 25 15.56 8.90 -7.46
CA VAL A 25 14.32 8.39 -8.04
C VAL A 25 14.47 8.21 -9.55
N ALA A 26 15.14 9.14 -10.23
CA ALA A 26 15.40 9.04 -11.66
C ALA A 26 16.38 7.90 -12.00
N ALA A 27 17.45 7.73 -11.22
CA ALA A 27 18.39 6.62 -11.39
C ALA A 27 17.72 5.27 -11.13
N ARG A 28 16.87 5.19 -10.10
CA ARG A 28 16.07 4.01 -9.80
C ARG A 28 15.09 3.68 -10.91
N GLN A 29 14.33 4.66 -11.42
CA GLN A 29 13.39 4.43 -12.54
C GLN A 29 14.10 3.92 -13.80
N LYS A 30 15.34 4.36 -14.05
CA LYS A 30 16.16 3.85 -15.16
C LYS A 30 16.61 2.40 -14.96
N ARG A 31 16.89 1.98 -13.72
CA ARG A 31 17.29 0.60 -13.39
C ARG A 31 16.11 -0.35 -13.24
N GLU A 32 15.05 0.08 -12.58
CA GLU A 32 13.97 -0.76 -12.06
C GLU A 32 12.61 -0.50 -12.73
N GLY A 33 12.51 0.54 -13.57
CA GLY A 33 11.26 0.94 -14.22
C GLY A 33 10.30 1.72 -13.31
N SER A 34 9.05 1.87 -13.75
CA SER A 34 7.98 2.54 -13.01
C SER A 34 7.27 1.63 -12.00
N GLU A 35 7.78 0.41 -11.79
CA GLU A 35 7.15 -0.53 -10.90
C GLU A 35 7.37 -0.15 -9.42
N PRO A 36 6.35 -0.34 -8.56
CA PRO A 36 6.52 -0.17 -7.12
C PRO A 36 7.68 -1.03 -6.61
N PRO A 37 8.49 -0.52 -5.66
CA PRO A 37 9.54 -1.30 -5.04
C PRO A 37 8.98 -2.58 -4.42
N ASN A 38 9.78 -3.64 -4.46
CA ASN A 38 9.50 -4.92 -3.81
C ASN A 38 8.19 -5.56 -4.29
N LYS A 39 8.03 -5.73 -5.61
CA LYS A 39 7.02 -6.66 -6.12
C LYS A 39 7.41 -8.11 -5.81
N PRO A 40 6.51 -8.91 -5.23
CA PRO A 40 6.74 -10.34 -5.09
C PRO A 40 6.85 -10.98 -6.47
N VAL A 41 7.96 -11.67 -6.73
CA VAL A 41 8.19 -12.40 -7.98
C VAL A 41 7.35 -13.67 -7.96
N PRO A 42 6.42 -13.89 -8.90
CA PRO A 42 5.77 -15.19 -9.05
C PRO A 42 6.81 -16.17 -9.62
N GLN A 43 7.27 -17.13 -8.82
CA GLN A 43 8.04 -18.23 -9.38
C GLN A 43 7.11 -19.16 -10.15
N VAL A 44 7.28 -19.17 -11.48
CA VAL A 44 6.88 -20.27 -12.36
C VAL A 44 7.73 -21.45 -11.92
N HIS A 45 7.24 -22.30 -11.01
CA HIS A 45 7.61 -23.71 -10.79
C HIS A 45 6.97 -24.19 -9.47
N GLN A 46 5.65 -24.31 -9.46
CA GLN A 46 4.97 -25.36 -8.71
C GLN A 46 3.58 -25.56 -9.30
N ALA A 47 3.58 -26.10 -10.52
CA ALA A 47 2.46 -26.90 -10.96
C ALA A 47 2.41 -28.13 -10.03
N ASP A 48 1.25 -28.36 -9.43
CA ASP A 48 0.82 -29.68 -8.94
C ASP A 48 1.42 -30.24 -7.64
N ALA A 49 1.40 -29.46 -6.55
CA ALA A 49 1.48 -30.03 -5.20
C ALA A 49 0.35 -29.50 -4.30
N PRO A 50 -0.58 -30.35 -3.81
CA PRO A 50 -1.64 -29.90 -2.91
C PRO A 50 -1.04 -29.65 -1.52
N LYS A 51 -1.22 -28.43 -0.99
CA LYS A 51 -1.03 -28.03 0.42
C LYS A 51 0.40 -27.71 0.90
N THR A 52 1.27 -27.13 0.09
CA THR A 52 2.45 -26.41 0.62
C THR A 52 2.06 -24.97 0.99
N PRO A 53 2.38 -24.48 2.22
CA PRO A 53 2.19 -23.08 2.56
C PRO A 53 3.01 -22.21 1.59
N LYS A 54 2.39 -21.16 1.04
CA LYS A 54 3.06 -20.21 0.12
C LYS A 54 4.11 -19.41 0.89
N THR A 55 5.30 -19.97 1.05
CA THR A 55 6.46 -19.31 1.70
C THR A 55 7.24 -18.40 0.74
N THR A 56 7.02 -18.53 -0.57
CA THR A 56 7.66 -17.70 -1.60
C THR A 56 7.16 -16.25 -1.64
N THR A 57 6.04 -15.93 -0.99
CA THR A 57 5.47 -14.57 -0.99
C THR A 57 6.17 -13.55 -0.08
N GLY A 58 7.27 -13.94 0.59
CA GLY A 58 7.93 -13.12 1.61
C GLY A 58 9.20 -12.37 1.17
N TYR A 59 9.70 -12.60 -0.05
CA TYR A 59 10.91 -11.94 -0.56
C TYR A 59 10.75 -11.50 -2.01
N THR A 60 11.58 -10.55 -2.42
CA THR A 60 11.66 -10.08 -3.81
C THR A 60 13.05 -10.29 -4.37
N VAL A 61 13.14 -10.52 -5.66
CA VAL A 61 14.41 -10.61 -6.38
C VAL A 61 14.51 -9.38 -7.27
N ASP A 62 15.67 -8.73 -7.27
CA ASP A 62 15.93 -7.62 -8.18
C ASP A 62 16.13 -8.11 -9.63
N GLN A 63 16.32 -7.16 -10.55
CA GLN A 63 16.56 -7.50 -11.96
C GLN A 63 17.92 -8.19 -12.20
N GLU A 64 18.81 -8.18 -11.21
CA GLU A 64 20.13 -8.82 -11.25
C GLU A 64 20.08 -10.26 -10.71
N GLY A 65 18.91 -10.70 -10.20
CA GLY A 65 18.73 -12.04 -9.64
C GLY A 65 19.12 -12.15 -8.16
N LEU A 66 19.42 -11.03 -7.50
CA LEU A 66 19.79 -10.98 -6.08
C LEU A 66 18.55 -10.80 -5.20
N VAL A 67 18.54 -11.54 -4.08
CA VAL A 67 17.48 -11.43 -3.07
C VAL A 67 17.57 -10.09 -2.37
N ASN A 68 16.46 -9.38 -2.34
CA ASN A 68 16.34 -8.10 -1.68
C ASN A 68 16.05 -8.27 -0.18
N ASN A 69 16.72 -7.49 0.67
CA ASN A 69 16.49 -7.46 2.12
C ASN A 69 15.34 -6.51 2.53
N TYR A 70 14.70 -5.83 1.59
CA TYR A 70 13.55 -5.00 1.91
C TYR A 70 12.25 -5.82 2.00
N PRO A 71 11.37 -5.53 2.97
CA PRO A 71 10.09 -6.22 3.10
C PRO A 71 9.21 -6.07 1.84
N VAL A 72 8.53 -7.14 1.46
CA VAL A 72 7.45 -7.10 0.46
C VAL A 72 6.35 -6.18 0.99
N THR A 73 5.92 -5.22 0.18
CA THR A 73 4.79 -4.35 0.56
C THR A 73 3.53 -5.21 0.72
N PRO A 74 2.88 -5.22 1.89
CA PRO A 74 1.68 -6.02 2.09
C PRO A 74 0.53 -5.47 1.26
N LYS A 75 -0.39 -6.36 0.88
CA LYS A 75 -1.63 -5.93 0.20
C LYS A 75 -2.45 -5.08 1.17
N ILE A 76 -2.62 -3.80 0.84
CA ILE A 76 -3.51 -2.91 1.59
C ILE A 76 -4.95 -3.37 1.36
N THR A 77 -5.61 -3.85 2.41
CA THR A 77 -7.06 -4.11 2.40
C THR A 77 -7.78 -2.85 2.84
N GLY A 78 -8.60 -2.26 1.96
CA GLY A 78 -9.49 -1.19 2.34
C GLY A 78 -10.54 -1.68 3.35
N ALA A 79 -10.94 -0.81 4.28
CA ALA A 79 -12.07 -1.10 5.16
C ALA A 79 -13.34 -1.24 4.32
N LYS A 80 -13.92 -2.45 4.30
CA LYS A 80 -15.20 -2.69 3.64
C LYS A 80 -16.32 -2.23 4.57
N TYR A 81 -17.15 -1.32 4.10
CA TYR A 81 -18.33 -0.89 4.84
C TYR A 81 -19.33 -2.06 4.96
N PRO A 82 -19.94 -2.29 6.14
CA PRO A 82 -20.81 -3.44 6.35
C PRO A 82 -22.07 -3.37 5.50
N THR A 83 -22.50 -4.52 4.99
CA THR A 83 -23.74 -4.65 4.24
C THR A 83 -24.96 -4.49 5.16
N PRO A 84 -26.17 -4.22 4.63
CA PRO A 84 -27.39 -4.10 5.46
C PRO A 84 -27.61 -5.30 6.38
N ASP A 85 -27.36 -6.51 5.89
CA ASP A 85 -27.52 -7.75 6.66
C ASP A 85 -26.53 -7.84 7.84
N GLU A 86 -25.27 -7.40 7.63
CA GLU A 86 -24.26 -7.35 8.69
C GLU A 86 -24.60 -6.31 9.76
N LYS A 87 -25.28 -5.21 9.40
CA LYS A 87 -25.71 -4.17 10.35
C LYS A 87 -26.78 -4.67 11.34
N PHE A 88 -27.64 -5.58 10.91
CA PHE A 88 -28.66 -6.15 11.80
C PHE A 88 -28.04 -6.94 12.96
N ALA A 89 -26.94 -7.64 12.73
CA ALA A 89 -26.21 -8.34 13.80
C ALA A 89 -25.72 -7.37 14.89
N TYR A 90 -25.20 -6.21 14.50
CA TYR A 90 -24.78 -5.17 15.44
C TYR A 90 -25.95 -4.56 16.21
N LEU A 91 -27.11 -4.40 15.56
CA LEU A 91 -28.33 -3.94 16.22
C LEU A 91 -28.81 -4.91 17.30
N ILE A 92 -28.80 -6.21 17.00
CA ILE A 92 -29.16 -7.26 17.97
C ILE A 92 -28.17 -7.26 19.15
N LEU A 93 -26.86 -7.21 18.87
CA LEU A 93 -25.84 -7.21 19.91
C LEU A 93 -25.91 -5.96 20.79
N GLY A 94 -26.09 -4.79 20.18
CA GLY A 94 -26.27 -3.53 20.90
C GLY A 94 -27.54 -3.53 21.76
N GLY A 95 -28.65 -4.06 21.23
CA GLY A 95 -29.90 -4.24 21.97
C GLY A 95 -29.70 -5.13 23.19
N LEU A 96 -29.08 -6.30 23.01
CA LEU A 96 -28.84 -7.26 24.09
C LEU A 96 -27.91 -6.70 25.17
N ALA A 97 -26.85 -5.99 24.77
CA ALA A 97 -25.95 -5.30 25.69
C ALA A 97 -26.68 -4.22 26.51
N THR A 98 -27.53 -3.42 25.85
CA THR A 98 -28.32 -2.36 26.51
C THR A 98 -29.32 -2.96 27.50
N THR A 99 -30.01 -4.05 27.13
CA THR A 99 -30.90 -4.78 28.03
C THR A 99 -30.16 -5.34 29.24
N PHE A 100 -28.99 -5.94 29.04
CA PHE A 100 -28.18 -6.49 30.13
C PHE A 100 -27.75 -5.41 31.12
N VAL A 101 -27.19 -4.30 30.63
CA VAL A 101 -26.76 -3.18 31.48
C VAL A 101 -27.96 -2.56 32.22
N GLY A 102 -29.09 -2.37 31.53
CA GLY A 102 -30.31 -1.86 32.15
C GLY A 102 -30.82 -2.76 33.28
N ALA A 103 -30.79 -4.08 33.09
CA ALA A 103 -31.17 -5.04 34.12
C ALA A 103 -30.27 -4.96 35.35
N LEU A 104 -28.95 -4.86 35.15
CA LEU A 104 -28.00 -4.71 36.26
C LEU A 104 -28.27 -3.43 37.09
N ILE A 105 -28.57 -2.32 36.43
CA ILE A 105 -28.90 -1.06 37.10
C ILE A 105 -30.18 -1.21 37.94
N LEU A 106 -31.22 -1.84 37.39
CA LEU A 106 -32.48 -2.07 38.12
C LEU A 106 -32.29 -2.98 39.34
N ILE A 107 -31.47 -4.03 39.22
CA ILE A 107 -31.13 -4.91 40.34
C ILE A 107 -30.35 -4.14 41.41
N ALA A 108 -29.38 -3.33 41.01
CA ALA A 108 -28.59 -2.53 41.96
C ALA A 108 -29.47 -1.60 42.81
N PHE A 109 -30.45 -0.94 42.19
CA PHE A 109 -31.43 -0.12 42.91
C PHE A 109 -32.40 -0.96 43.77
N SER A 110 -32.74 -2.18 43.36
CA SER A 110 -33.67 -3.03 44.11
C SER A 110 -33.05 -3.64 45.38
N VAL A 111 -31.72 -3.80 45.41
CA VAL A 111 -30.97 -4.38 46.54
C VAL A 111 -30.39 -3.30 47.47
N SER A 112 -30.36 -2.04 47.03
CA SER A 112 -29.94 -0.89 47.85
C SER A 112 -31.00 -0.45 48.83
#